data_AF-A0A963TM14-F1
#
_entry.id   AF-A0A963TM14-F1
#
_cell.length_a   1.000
_cell.length_b   1.000
_cell.length_c   1.000
_cell.angle_alpha   90.00
_cell.angle_beta   90.00
_cell.angle_gamma   90.00
#
_symmetry.space_group_name_H-M   'P 1'
#
loop_
_entity.id
_entity.type
_entity.pdbx_description
1 polymer ?
#
loop_
_entity_poly.entity_id
_entity_poly.type
_entity_poly.pdbx_seq_one_letter_code
_entity_poly.pdbx_strand_id
1 'polypeptide(L)' 'MRRKLAAGNWKMNGTGASLSEIRALAEAWSAPACDILICPPATLLARMAEAVGGAPIHLGGQDC' A
#
# COMPACT_ATOMS: atom_id res chain seq x y z
N MET A 1 -15.13 -10.77 16.86
CA MET A 1 -15.35 -10.46 15.42
C MET A 1 -14.02 -10.51 14.69
N ARG A 2 -13.99 -10.95 13.43
CA ARG A 2 -12.76 -10.92 12.61
C ARG A 2 -12.41 -9.48 12.23
N ARG A 3 -11.11 -9.16 12.17
CA ARG A 3 -10.62 -7.87 11.69
C ARG A 3 -10.93 -7.73 10.19
N LYS A 4 -11.37 -6.54 9.77
CA LYS A 4 -11.67 -6.24 8.36
C LYS A 4 -10.37 -5.91 7.61
N LEU A 5 -10.37 -6.13 6.31
CA LEU A 5 -9.25 -5.83 5.40
C LEU A 5 -9.76 -5.01 4.21
N ALA A 6 -9.08 -3.90 3.92
CA ALA A 6 -9.20 -3.15 2.68
C ALA A 6 -7.95 -3.40 1.83
N ALA A 7 -8.12 -4.09 0.69
CA ALA A 7 -7.02 -4.44 -0.21
C ALA A 7 -7.12 -3.70 -1.55
N GLY A 8 -6.08 -2.95 -1.91
CA GLY A 8 -5.96 -2.23 -3.17
C GLY A 8 -5.01 -2.95 -4.14
N ASN A 9 -5.55 -3.70 -5.10
CA ASN A 9 -4.77 -4.24 -6.21
C ASN A 9 -4.64 -3.19 -7.32
N TRP A 10 -3.44 -2.66 -7.52
CA TRP A 10 -3.17 -1.63 -8.53
C TRP A 10 -3.13 -2.19 -9.95
N LYS A 11 -3.11 -3.51 -10.12
CA LYS A 11 -2.92 -4.19 -11.41
C LYS A 11 -1.64 -3.65 -12.07
N MET A 12 -1.61 -3.53 -13.39
CA MET A 12 -0.53 -2.90 -14.13
C MET A 12 -0.68 -1.36 -14.18
N ASN A 13 -0.96 -0.70 -13.05
CA ASN A 13 -1.07 0.76 -12.98
C ASN A 13 -0.15 1.36 -11.94
N GLY A 14 0.26 2.60 -12.21
CA GLY A 14 1.13 3.40 -11.35
C GLY A 14 2.52 3.61 -11.96
N THR A 15 3.14 4.71 -11.56
CA THR A 15 4.55 5.01 -11.88
C THR A 15 5.28 5.44 -10.60
N GLY A 16 6.55 5.80 -10.71
CA GLY A 16 7.27 6.39 -9.57
C GLY A 16 6.61 7.66 -9.02
N ALA A 17 5.87 8.41 -9.84
CA ALA A 17 5.12 9.59 -9.38
C ALA A 17 3.94 9.22 -8.46
N SER A 18 3.34 8.03 -8.64
CA SER A 18 2.23 7.54 -7.81
C SER A 18 2.62 7.21 -6.37
N LEU A 19 3.92 7.23 -6.04
CA LEU A 19 4.37 7.02 -4.65
C LEU A 19 3.88 8.13 -3.71
N SER A 20 3.52 9.31 -4.21
CA SER A 20 2.90 10.38 -3.42
C SER A 20 1.53 9.97 -2.87
N GLU A 21 0.76 9.15 -3.60
CA GLU A 21 -0.54 8.65 -3.18
C GLU A 21 -0.42 7.76 -1.94
N ILE A 22 0.65 6.96 -1.86
CA ILE A 22 0.93 6.11 -0.71
C ILE A 22 1.38 6.88 0.51
N ARG A 23 2.17 7.95 0.32
CA ARG A 23 2.53 8.86 1.42
C ARG A 23 1.29 9.55 1.98
N ALA A 24 0.41 10.04 1.10
CA ALA A 24 -0.86 10.64 1.51
C ALA A 24 -1.76 9.64 2.24
N LEU A 25 -1.81 8.38 1.79
CA LEU A 25 -2.57 7.32 2.48
C LEU A 25 -1.99 7.02 3.87
N ALA A 26 -0.67 6.96 4.00
CA ALA A 26 0.01 6.74 5.27
C ALA A 26 -0.24 7.88 6.27
N GLU A 27 -0.21 9.13 5.80
CA GLU A 27 -0.49 10.32 6.62
C GLU A 27 -1.96 10.37 7.07
N ALA A 28 -2.90 10.06 6.18
CA ALA A 28 -4.33 10.09 6.49
C ALA A 28 -4.78 8.98 7.46
N TRP A 29 -4.06 7.86 7.52
CA TRP A 29 -4.46 6.67 8.27
C TRP A 29 -3.35 6.18 9.21
N SER A 30 -3.01 6.98 10.21
CA SER A 30 -2.04 6.62 11.24
C SER A 30 -2.54 5.55 12.24
N ALA A 31 -3.85 5.36 12.35
CA ALA A 31 -4.49 4.35 13.21
C ALA A 31 -5.78 3.80 12.58
N PRO A 32 -5.69 3.00 11.49
CA PRO A 32 -6.86 2.54 10.76
C PRO A 32 -7.64 1.47 11.55
N ALA A 33 -8.98 1.55 11.47
CA ALA A 33 -9.89 0.59 12.11
C ALA A 33 -9.93 -0.79 11.41
N CYS A 34 -9.31 -0.91 10.25
CA CYS A 34 -9.13 -2.15 9.50
C CYS A 34 -7.67 -2.28 9.05
N ASP A 35 -7.29 -3.47 8.59
CA ASP A 35 -6.00 -3.64 7.91
C ASP A 35 -6.08 -3.01 6.52
N ILE A 36 -4.98 -2.39 6.09
CA ILE A 36 -4.81 -1.83 4.75
C ILE A 36 -3.69 -2.61 4.06
N LEU A 37 -3.97 -3.11 2.86
CA LEU A 37 -3.00 -3.81 2.00
C LEU A 37 -2.98 -3.17 0.62
N ILE A 38 -1.80 -2.85 0.10
CA ILE A 38 -1.62 -2.41 -1.28
C ILE A 38 -0.76 -3.40 -2.04
N CYS A 39 -1.22 -3.82 -3.23
CA CYS A 39 -0.47 -4.67 -4.15
C CYS A 39 -0.12 -3.88 -5.42
N PRO A 40 1.04 -3.20 -5.49
CA PRO A 40 1.49 -2.48 -6.68
C PRO A 40 2.06 -3.42 -7.75
N PRO A 41 2.27 -2.96 -9.01
CA PRO A 41 3.14 -3.67 -9.94
C PRO A 41 4.49 -3.98 -9.29
N ALA A 42 5.06 -5.16 -9.54
CA ALA A 42 6.29 -5.62 -8.89
C ALA A 42 7.46 -4.62 -9.01
N THR A 43 7.51 -3.87 -10.12
CA THR A 43 8.51 -2.82 -10.39
C THR A 43 8.46 -1.64 -9.41
N LEU A 44 7.34 -1.44 -8.71
CA LEU A 44 7.18 -0.37 -7.71
C LEU A 44 7.27 -0.86 -6.27
N LEU A 45 7.26 -2.18 -6.03
CA LEU A 45 7.10 -2.75 -4.69
C LEU A 45 8.17 -2.28 -3.71
N ALA A 46 9.45 -2.34 -4.10
CA ALA A 46 10.56 -1.91 -3.24
C ALA A 46 10.51 -0.40 -2.91
N ARG A 47 10.28 0.44 -3.93
CA ARG A 47 10.17 1.90 -3.76
C ARG A 47 8.94 2.29 -2.94
N MET A 48 7.86 1.53 -3.05
CA MET A 48 6.66 1.72 -2.25
C MET A 48 6.91 1.33 -0.79
N ALA A 49 7.68 0.27 -0.51
CA ALA A 49 8.07 -0.10 0.84
C ALA A 49 8.87 1.03 1.52
N GLU A 50 9.82 1.62 0.81
CA GLU A 50 10.56 2.81 1.29
C GLU A 50 9.64 4.02 1.54
N ALA A 51 8.64 4.24 0.68
CA ALA A 51 7.71 5.35 0.81
C ALA A 51 6.68 5.17 1.95
N VAL A 52 6.22 3.94 2.20
CA VAL A 52 5.34 3.58 3.34
C VAL A 52 6.10 3.73 4.66
N GLY A 53 7.36 3.31 4.70
CA GLY A 53 8.16 3.31 5.92
C GLY A 53 7.50 2.48 7.03
N GLY A 54 7.28 3.11 8.19
CA GLY A 54 6.67 2.47 9.38
C GLY A 54 5.14 2.65 9.50
N ALA A 55 4.47 3.19 8.48
CA ALA A 55 3.03 3.39 8.52
C ALA A 55 2.27 2.04 8.60
N PRO A 56 1.06 2.00 9.17
CA PRO A 56 0.27 0.78 9.33
C PRO A 56 -0.41 0.34 8.01
N ILE A 57 0.38 0.21 6.94
CA ILE A 57 -0.04 -0.23 5.60
C ILE A 57 0.84 -1.41 5.19
N HIS A 58 0.22 -2.53 4.85
CA HIS A 58 0.90 -3.71 4.34
C HIS A 58 1.10 -3.61 2.83
N LEU A 59 2.18 -4.23 2.33
CA LEU A 59 2.45 -4.36 0.89
C LEU A 59 2.51 -5.83 0.48
N GLY A 60 2.00 -6.14 -0.71
CA GLY A 60 2.00 -7.50 -1.26
C GLY A 60 2.34 -7.54 -2.75
N GLY A 61 2.87 -8.67 -3.20
CA GLY A 61 2.95 -8.98 -4.64
C GLY A 61 1.55 -9.22 -5.22
N GLN A 62 1.41 -9.04 -6.53
CA GLN A 62 0.16 -9.36 -7.24
C GLN A 62 0.10 -10.83 -7.70
N ASP A 63 1.25 -11.51 -7.75
CA ASP A 63 1.41 -12.91 -8.18
C ASP A 63 2.71 -13.50 -7.57
N CYS A 64 2.91 -14.83 -7.64
CA CYS A 64 4.08 -15.54 -7.10
C CYS A 64 4.65 -16.66 -8.00
#